data_AF-A0A0N4UU88-F1
#
_entry.id   AF-A0A0N4UU88-F1
#
_cell.length_a   1.000
_cell.length_b   1.000
_cell.length_c   1.000
_cell.angle_alpha   90.00
_cell.angle_beta   90.00
_cell.angle_gamma   90.00
#
_symmetry.space_group_name_H-M   'P 1'
#
loop_
_entity.id
_entity.type
_entity.pdbx_description
1 polymer ?
#
loop_
_entity_poly.entity_id
_entity_poly.type
_entity_poly.pdbx_seq_one_letter_code
_entity_poly.pdbx_strand_id
1 'polypeptide(L)'
;MFVDSGSGTSWTLYPTLRTIGHTGGAVDLVCFGLHVAGVYILILPAFGIVSHRILCLTGKKEVFGHLGMIYAIISIGLIGRVVWGHHMFTIGFDIRTHNVVHDSYFVVAHFHYVLSMGAVFGILTGVNLWWGVITGCVLSKVKMMAAFIFIFIGVNLTFFPIHLSGLKGIPRKIVDYPDYYL
;
A
#
# COMPACT_ATOMS: atom_id res chain seq x y z
N MET A 1 -5.55 -7.57 27.88
CA MET A 1 -5.91 -8.99 27.66
C MET A 1 -5.83 -9.22 26.16
N PHE A 2 -4.89 -10.04 25.70
CA PHE A 2 -4.89 -10.53 24.32
C PHE A 2 -5.85 -11.74 24.27
N VAL A 3 -6.72 -11.80 23.26
CA VAL A 3 -7.62 -12.94 23.04
C VAL A 3 -6.82 -14.03 22.33
N ASP A 4 -6.71 -15.20 22.96
CA ASP A 4 -5.94 -16.34 22.46
C ASP A 4 -4.49 -15.98 22.07
N SER A 5 -3.94 -16.61 21.03
CA SER A 5 -2.64 -16.31 20.42
C SER A 5 -2.71 -15.27 19.28
N GLY A 6 -3.87 -14.63 19.06
CA GLY A 6 -4.15 -13.80 17.89
C GLY A 6 -4.63 -14.58 16.66
N SER A 7 -4.97 -13.87 15.57
CA SER A 7 -5.71 -14.45 14.45
C SER A 7 -4.88 -15.30 13.48
N GLY A 8 -3.55 -15.12 13.38
CA GLY A 8 -2.62 -15.89 12.54
C GLY A 8 -2.90 -15.97 11.02
N THR A 9 -4.04 -15.47 10.56
CA THR A 9 -4.60 -15.61 9.22
C THR A 9 -4.04 -14.63 8.18
N SER A 10 -3.11 -13.74 8.56
CA SER A 10 -2.68 -12.58 7.76
C SER A 10 -3.80 -11.56 7.51
N TRP A 11 -3.53 -10.56 6.65
CA TRP A 11 -4.51 -9.54 6.23
C TRP A 11 -5.53 -10.03 5.19
N THR A 12 -5.29 -11.20 4.57
CA THR A 12 -6.26 -11.89 3.69
C THR A 12 -6.78 -13.12 4.41
N LEU A 13 -8.01 -13.06 4.89
CA LEU A 13 -8.61 -14.11 5.72
C LEU A 13 -9.10 -15.29 4.87
N TYR A 14 -8.21 -16.22 4.53
CA TYR A 14 -8.58 -17.43 3.79
C TYR A 14 -9.51 -18.35 4.62
N PRO A 15 -10.64 -18.84 4.06
CA PRO A 15 -11.67 -19.54 4.82
C PRO A 15 -11.18 -20.77 5.59
N THR A 16 -10.39 -21.64 4.99
CA THR A 16 -9.95 -22.90 5.62
C THR A 16 -8.97 -22.67 6.78
N LEU A 17 -8.04 -21.73 6.63
CA LEU A 17 -7.14 -21.31 7.70
C LEU A 17 -7.92 -20.62 8.84
N ARG A 18 -8.97 -19.87 8.49
CA ARG A 18 -9.89 -19.28 9.47
C ARG A 18 -10.70 -20.34 10.22
N THR A 19 -11.32 -21.31 9.53
CA THR A 19 -12.33 -22.20 10.14
C THR A 19 -11.73 -23.42 10.81
N ILE A 20 -10.60 -23.93 10.30
CA ILE A 20 -9.94 -25.13 10.82
C ILE A 20 -8.67 -24.76 11.59
N GLY A 21 -7.94 -23.72 11.17
CA GLY A 21 -6.66 -23.31 11.76
C GLY A 21 -6.78 -22.43 13.02
N HIS A 22 -7.89 -21.72 13.21
CA HIS A 22 -8.09 -20.80 14.33
C HIS A 22 -9.50 -20.92 14.91
N THR A 23 -9.66 -21.65 16.02
CA THR A 23 -10.95 -21.93 16.66
C THR A 23 -11.37 -20.91 17.72
N GLY A 24 -10.48 -19.97 18.07
CA GLY A 24 -10.70 -18.94 19.10
C GLY A 24 -11.34 -17.65 18.57
N GLY A 25 -11.76 -16.77 19.49
CA GLY A 25 -12.49 -15.53 19.17
C GLY A 25 -11.63 -14.44 18.51
N ALA A 26 -10.32 -14.65 18.40
CA ALA A 26 -9.39 -13.68 17.82
C ALA A 26 -9.71 -13.32 16.35
N VAL A 27 -10.11 -14.30 15.53
CA VAL A 27 -10.45 -14.03 14.12
C VAL A 27 -11.76 -13.25 14.00
N ASP A 28 -12.73 -13.52 14.87
CA ASP A 28 -14.01 -12.80 14.87
C ASP A 28 -13.84 -11.33 15.26
N LEU A 29 -12.93 -11.05 16.20
CA LEU A 29 -12.58 -9.67 16.56
C LEU A 29 -11.86 -8.93 15.42
N VAL A 30 -11.01 -9.63 14.65
CA VAL A 30 -10.39 -9.06 13.43
C VAL A 30 -11.45 -8.78 12.36
N CYS A 31 -12.38 -9.71 12.13
CA CYS A 31 -13.51 -9.49 11.22
C CYS A 31 -14.32 -8.27 11.66
N PHE A 32 -14.69 -8.16 12.94
CA PHE A 32 -15.40 -7.01 13.48
C PHE A 32 -14.61 -5.71 13.26
N GLY A 33 -13.30 -5.71 13.55
CA GLY A 33 -12.43 -4.57 13.30
C GLY A 33 -12.41 -4.12 11.84
N LEU A 34 -12.38 -5.06 10.89
CA LEU A 34 -12.47 -4.75 9.46
C LEU A 34 -13.84 -4.19 9.03
N HIS A 35 -14.92 -4.58 9.70
CA HIS A 35 -16.24 -3.99 9.43
C HIS A 35 -16.33 -2.54 9.94
N VAL A 36 -15.65 -2.22 11.03
CA VAL A 36 -15.56 -0.84 11.56
C VAL A 36 -14.57 0.00 10.73
N ALA A 37 -13.49 -0.61 10.25
CA ALA A 37 -12.46 0.03 9.43
C ALA A 37 -12.80 -0.04 7.93
N GLY A 38 -13.54 0.95 7.42
CA GLY A 38 -13.71 1.10 5.98
C GLY A 38 -12.39 1.51 5.31
N VAL A 39 -11.75 0.62 4.56
CA VAL A 39 -10.49 0.92 3.85
C VAL A 39 -10.70 0.84 2.35
N TYR A 40 -10.93 1.99 1.70
CA TYR A 40 -10.92 2.08 0.23
C TYR A 40 -10.17 3.31 -0.29
N ILE A 41 -9.23 3.02 -1.18
CA ILE A 41 -8.49 3.86 -2.16
C ILE A 41 -7.77 5.09 -1.59
N LEU A 42 -6.64 4.85 -0.91
CA LEU A 42 -5.72 5.89 -0.42
C LEU A 42 -4.96 6.64 -1.54
N ILE A 43 -4.84 6.06 -2.73
CA ILE A 43 -4.00 6.62 -3.81
C ILE A 43 -4.71 7.71 -4.63
N LEU A 44 -6.03 7.65 -4.81
CA LEU A 44 -6.75 8.66 -5.59
C LEU A 44 -6.76 10.03 -4.90
N PRO A 45 -6.98 10.14 -3.57
CA PRO A 45 -6.82 11.40 -2.85
C PRO A 45 -5.38 11.95 -2.93
N ALA A 46 -4.37 11.08 -2.93
CA ALA A 46 -2.97 11.49 -3.02
C ALA A 46 -2.68 12.26 -4.33
N PHE A 47 -3.20 11.80 -5.47
CA PHE A 47 -3.05 12.52 -6.74
C PHE A 47 -3.66 13.93 -6.69
N GLY A 48 -4.86 14.07 -6.11
CA GLY A 48 -5.52 15.36 -5.97
C GLY A 48 -4.73 16.33 -5.09
N ILE A 49 -4.22 15.86 -3.95
CA ILE A 49 -3.43 16.66 -3.00
C ILE A 49 -2.13 17.15 -3.63
N VAL A 50 -1.39 16.27 -4.30
CA VAL A 50 -0.13 16.63 -4.96
C VAL A 50 -0.37 17.66 -6.08
N SER A 51 -1.38 17.44 -6.92
CA SER A 51 -1.76 18.39 -7.97
C SER A 51 -2.14 19.76 -7.42
N HIS A 52 -2.91 19.79 -6.32
CA HIS A 52 -3.27 21.04 -5.65
C HIS A 52 -2.03 21.76 -5.08
N ARG A 53 -1.09 21.03 -4.48
CA ARG A 53 0.14 21.64 -3.98
C ARG A 53 0.98 22.26 -5.10
N ILE A 54 1.09 21.60 -6.25
CA ILE A 54 1.82 22.13 -7.42
C ILE A 54 1.13 23.40 -7.94
N LEU A 55 -0.21 23.41 -7.98
CA LEU A 55 -0.98 24.61 -8.36
C LEU A 55 -0.63 25.81 -7.48
N CYS A 56 -0.66 25.62 -6.15
CA CYS A 56 -0.33 26.67 -5.19
C CYS A 56 1.12 27.17 -5.32
N LEU A 57 2.08 26.29 -5.61
CA LEU A 57 3.49 26.66 -5.74
C LEU A 57 3.80 27.37 -7.06
N THR A 58 3.08 27.06 -8.14
CA THR A 58 3.31 27.64 -9.46
C THR A 58 2.52 28.92 -9.72
N GLY A 59 1.55 29.25 -8.87
CA GLY A 59 0.68 30.44 -9.03
C GLY A 59 -0.23 30.37 -10.25
N LYS A 60 -0.39 29.19 -10.86
CA LYS A 60 -1.30 28.98 -12.00
C LYS A 60 -2.75 29.05 -11.54
N LYS A 61 -3.66 29.40 -12.46
CA LYS A 61 -5.11 29.45 -12.17
C LYS A 61 -5.73 28.07 -12.09
N GLU A 62 -5.17 27.09 -12.79
CA GLU A 62 -5.67 25.73 -12.88
C GLU A 62 -4.55 24.71 -13.04
N VAL A 63 -4.84 23.46 -12.67
CA VAL A 63 -3.95 22.32 -12.88
C VAL A 63 -3.89 22.02 -14.38
N PHE A 64 -2.69 21.80 -14.89
CA PHE A 64 -2.49 21.40 -16.29
C PHE A 64 -3.26 20.10 -16.59
N GLY A 65 -4.09 20.10 -17.63
CA GLY A 65 -4.84 18.92 -18.05
C GLY A 65 -5.93 18.47 -17.07
N HIS A 66 -6.60 19.41 -16.37
CA HIS A 66 -7.61 19.10 -15.34
C HIS A 66 -8.71 18.14 -15.82
N LEU A 67 -9.23 18.28 -17.05
CA LEU A 67 -10.19 17.36 -17.64
C LEU A 67 -9.61 15.94 -17.79
N GLY A 68 -8.37 15.83 -18.27
CA GLY A 68 -7.67 14.55 -18.43
C GLY A 68 -7.47 13.85 -17.09
N MET A 69 -7.14 14.59 -16.03
CA MET A 69 -7.01 14.04 -14.68
C MET A 69 -8.36 13.51 -14.15
N ILE A 70 -9.45 14.24 -14.38
CA ILE A 70 -10.81 13.79 -13.99
C ILE A 70 -11.17 12.49 -14.70
N TYR A 71 -10.99 12.43 -16.03
CA TYR A 71 -11.27 11.23 -16.80
C TYR A 71 -10.40 10.04 -16.35
N ALA A 72 -9.11 10.26 -16.07
CA ALA A 72 -8.23 9.23 -15.56
C ALA A 72 -8.69 8.66 -14.21
N ILE A 73 -9.09 9.52 -13.26
CA ILE A 73 -9.58 9.09 -11.93
C ILE A 73 -10.85 8.23 -12.07
N ILE A 74 -11.79 8.65 -12.93
CA ILE A 74 -13.01 7.89 -13.20
C ILE A 74 -12.66 6.53 -13.83
N SER A 75 -11.80 6.52 -14.84
CA SER A 75 -11.36 5.29 -15.52
C SER A 75 -10.67 4.32 -14.57
N ILE A 76 -9.78 4.79 -13.69
CA ILE A 76 -9.11 3.96 -12.68
C ILE A 76 -10.14 3.36 -11.70
N GLY A 77 -11.13 4.15 -11.26
CA GLY A 77 -12.20 3.68 -10.38
C GLY A 77 -13.07 2.58 -11.03
N LEU A 78 -13.32 2.67 -12.33
CA LEU A 78 -14.10 1.67 -13.07
C LEU A 78 -13.28 0.42 -13.39
N ILE A 79 -12.08 0.58 -13.95
CA ILE A 79 -11.19 -0.54 -14.31
C ILE A 79 -10.75 -1.31 -13.05
N GLY A 80 -10.52 -0.61 -11.94
CA GLY A 80 -10.15 -1.21 -10.65
C GLY A 80 -11.13 -2.29 -10.17
N ARG A 81 -12.40 -2.22 -10.54
CA ARG A 81 -13.42 -3.22 -10.19
C ARG A 81 -13.34 -4.50 -11.00
N VAL A 82 -12.66 -4.49 -12.14
CA VAL A 82 -12.59 -5.62 -13.08
C VAL A 82 -11.29 -6.40 -12.95
N VAL A 83 -10.23 -5.77 -12.43
CA VAL A 83 -8.90 -6.39 -12.35
C VAL A 83 -8.69 -7.30 -11.15
N TRP A 84 -9.67 -7.46 -10.23
CA TRP A 84 -9.48 -8.21 -8.98
C TRP A 84 -8.92 -9.63 -9.19
N GLY A 85 -9.26 -10.27 -10.32
CA GLY A 85 -8.80 -11.60 -10.70
C GLY A 85 -7.28 -11.75 -10.77
N HIS A 86 -6.51 -10.66 -10.94
CA HIS A 86 -5.04 -10.74 -10.95
C HIS A 86 -4.44 -11.21 -9.62
N HIS A 87 -5.18 -11.12 -8.52
CA HIS A 87 -4.74 -11.62 -7.21
C HIS A 87 -4.91 -13.15 -7.09
N MET A 88 -5.53 -13.79 -8.09
CA MET A 88 -5.97 -15.17 -8.05
C MET A 88 -5.41 -15.98 -9.24
N PHE A 89 -4.37 -15.49 -9.94
CA PHE A 89 -3.87 -16.18 -11.13
C PHE A 89 -3.39 -17.62 -10.88
N THR A 90 -2.94 -17.94 -9.67
CA THR A 90 -2.43 -19.27 -9.32
C THR A 90 -3.50 -20.27 -8.89
N ILE A 91 -4.79 -19.90 -8.86
CA ILE A 91 -5.87 -20.84 -8.44
C ILE A 91 -6.36 -21.78 -9.56
N GLY A 92 -5.69 -21.78 -10.72
CA GLY A 92 -5.99 -22.70 -11.83
C GLY A 92 -6.86 -22.11 -12.94
N PHE A 93 -6.92 -20.77 -13.07
CA PHE A 93 -7.63 -20.12 -14.19
C PHE A 93 -6.94 -20.28 -15.55
N ASP A 94 -5.63 -20.53 -15.58
CA ASP A 94 -4.87 -20.83 -16.80
C ASP A 94 -3.76 -21.87 -16.50
N ILE A 95 -3.57 -22.80 -17.43
CA ILE A 95 -2.67 -23.96 -17.32
C ILE A 95 -1.20 -23.54 -17.55
N ARG A 96 -0.96 -22.33 -18.09
CA ARG A 96 0.38 -21.86 -18.48
C ARG A 96 0.98 -20.82 -17.53
N THR A 97 0.28 -20.36 -16.51
CA THR A 97 0.74 -19.28 -15.61
C THR A 97 1.47 -19.82 -14.38
N HIS A 98 2.73 -20.24 -14.55
CA HIS A 98 3.64 -20.47 -13.44
C HIS A 98 4.37 -19.15 -13.11
N ASN A 99 3.77 -18.31 -12.27
CA ASN A 99 4.35 -17.02 -11.91
C ASN A 99 5.31 -17.15 -10.73
N VAL A 100 6.62 -17.14 -11.01
CA VAL A 100 7.74 -17.14 -10.04
C VAL A 100 7.61 -16.03 -8.98
N VAL A 101 6.90 -14.95 -9.30
CA VAL A 101 6.71 -13.80 -8.40
C VAL A 101 5.47 -13.89 -7.53
N HIS A 102 4.53 -14.81 -7.81
CA HIS A 102 3.34 -14.97 -6.98
C HIS A 102 3.75 -15.52 -5.61
N ASP A 103 3.20 -14.95 -4.54
CA ASP A 103 3.59 -15.25 -3.15
C ASP A 103 5.08 -15.04 -2.81
N SER A 104 5.85 -14.34 -3.63
CA SER A 104 7.22 -13.99 -3.30
C SER A 104 7.33 -12.59 -2.67
N TYR A 105 8.51 -12.28 -2.15
CA TYR A 105 8.83 -10.92 -1.69
C TYR A 105 8.75 -9.85 -2.80
N PHE A 106 8.68 -10.25 -4.08
CA PHE A 106 8.52 -9.30 -5.18
C PHE A 106 7.19 -8.56 -5.07
N VAL A 107 6.10 -9.31 -4.82
CA VAL A 107 4.77 -8.73 -4.63
C VAL A 107 4.70 -7.89 -3.36
N VAL A 108 5.41 -8.32 -2.29
CA VAL A 108 5.52 -7.54 -1.05
C VAL A 108 6.19 -6.20 -1.33
N ALA A 109 7.33 -6.20 -2.02
CA ALA A 109 8.08 -5.00 -2.33
C ALA A 109 7.32 -4.07 -3.29
N HIS A 110 6.68 -4.63 -4.32
CA HIS A 110 5.84 -3.89 -5.26
C HIS A 110 4.71 -3.15 -4.53
N PHE A 111 3.99 -3.84 -3.65
CA PHE A 111 2.89 -3.25 -2.88
C PHE A 111 3.38 -2.14 -1.94
N HIS A 112 4.48 -2.38 -1.21
CA HIS A 112 5.04 -1.37 -0.31
C HIS A 112 5.59 -0.17 -1.07
N TYR A 113 6.18 -0.34 -2.26
CA TYR A 113 6.61 0.78 -3.10
C TYR A 113 5.45 1.72 -3.43
N VAL A 114 4.33 1.16 -3.92
CA VAL A 114 3.15 1.95 -4.31
C VAL A 114 2.45 2.56 -3.09
N LEU A 115 2.37 1.83 -1.97
CA LEU A 115 1.77 2.33 -0.74
C LEU A 115 2.63 3.42 -0.08
N SER A 116 3.94 3.18 0.09
CA SER A 116 4.86 4.10 0.75
C SER A 116 5.15 5.33 -0.09
N MET A 117 5.48 5.20 -1.39
CA MET A 117 5.80 6.38 -2.20
C MET A 117 4.57 7.03 -2.83
N GLY A 118 3.46 6.30 -2.97
CA GLY A 118 2.20 6.86 -3.46
C GLY A 118 1.36 7.42 -2.33
N ALA A 119 0.77 6.54 -1.51
CA ALA A 119 -0.19 6.95 -0.49
C ALA A 119 0.45 7.72 0.67
N VAL A 120 1.55 7.23 1.26
CA VAL A 120 2.17 7.90 2.43
C VAL A 120 2.74 9.26 2.03
N PHE A 121 3.39 9.39 0.87
CA PHE A 121 3.88 10.70 0.41
C PHE A 121 2.74 11.66 0.07
N GLY A 122 1.64 11.14 -0.47
CA GLY A 122 0.40 11.91 -0.64
C GLY A 122 -0.13 12.46 0.68
N ILE A 123 -0.18 11.62 1.72
CA ILE A 123 -0.61 12.02 3.07
C ILE A 123 0.34 13.07 3.65
N LEU A 124 1.65 12.86 3.56
CA LEU A 124 2.66 13.83 4.05
C LEU A 124 2.55 15.17 3.32
N THR A 125 2.26 15.15 2.02
CA THR A 125 1.99 16.36 1.23
C THR A 125 0.73 17.06 1.71
N GLY A 126 -0.33 16.31 2.01
CA GLY A 126 -1.60 16.84 2.53
C GLY A 126 -1.44 17.47 3.91
N VAL A 127 -0.71 16.80 4.80
CA VAL A 127 -0.34 17.35 6.11
C VAL A 127 0.45 18.65 5.91
N ASN A 128 1.48 18.66 5.07
CA ASN A 128 2.27 19.87 4.82
C ASN A 128 1.42 21.04 4.27
N LEU A 129 0.46 20.73 3.40
CA LEU A 129 -0.44 21.70 2.79
C LEU A 129 -1.39 22.32 3.81
N TRP A 130 -2.03 21.50 4.65
CA TRP A 130 -3.08 21.96 5.57
C TRP A 130 -2.62 22.23 7.01
N TRP A 131 -1.37 21.91 7.37
CA TRP A 131 -0.86 22.09 8.72
C TRP A 131 -1.05 23.51 9.26
N GLY A 132 -0.72 24.53 8.45
CA GLY A 132 -0.88 25.93 8.85
C GLY A 132 -2.34 26.35 9.03
N VAL A 133 -3.26 25.73 8.28
CA VAL A 133 -4.70 25.98 8.43
C VAL A 133 -5.24 25.34 9.71
N ILE A 134 -4.80 24.12 10.01
CA ILE A 134 -5.29 23.35 11.16
C ILE A 134 -4.71 23.88 12.48
N THR A 135 -3.42 24.20 12.50
CA THR A 135 -2.69 24.49 13.75
C THR A 135 -2.30 25.95 13.92
N GLY A 136 -2.44 26.78 12.88
CA GLY A 136 -1.92 28.15 12.87
C GLY A 136 -0.38 28.24 12.88
N CYS A 137 0.34 27.11 12.90
CA CYS A 137 1.78 27.04 13.00
C CYS A 137 2.45 26.77 11.65
N VAL A 138 3.68 27.25 11.45
CA VAL A 138 4.44 27.04 10.21
C VAL A 138 5.45 25.90 10.39
N LEU A 139 5.42 24.91 9.48
CA LEU A 139 6.42 23.85 9.46
C LEU A 139 7.76 24.36 8.92
N SER A 140 8.86 23.97 9.58
CA SER A 140 10.21 24.28 9.09
C SER A 140 10.49 23.53 7.79
N LYS A 141 10.78 24.28 6.72
CA LYS A 141 11.12 23.74 5.40
C LYS A 141 12.32 22.79 5.46
N VAL A 142 13.35 23.15 6.24
CA VAL A 142 14.58 22.35 6.38
C VAL A 142 14.28 21.00 7.03
N LYS A 143 13.52 21.00 8.15
CA LYS A 143 13.16 19.76 8.85
C LYS A 143 12.27 18.86 7.99
N MET A 144 11.32 19.44 7.25
CA MET A 144 10.47 18.69 6.33
C MET A 144 11.24 18.10 5.15
N MET A 145 12.20 18.85 4.58
CA MET A 145 13.07 18.33 3.52
C MET A 145 13.95 17.19 4.03
N ALA A 146 14.54 17.35 5.21
CA ALA A 146 15.34 16.31 5.84
C ALA A 146 14.51 15.03 6.09
N ALA A 147 13.29 15.18 6.61
CA ALA A 147 12.37 14.05 6.80
C ALA A 147 11.99 13.38 5.48
N PHE A 148 11.70 14.15 4.44
CA PHE A 148 11.43 13.61 3.11
C PHE A 148 12.60 12.79 2.56
N ILE A 149 13.83 13.34 2.58
CA ILE A 149 15.02 12.66 2.09
C ILE A 149 15.29 11.38 2.90
N PHE A 150 15.17 11.46 4.22
CA PHE A 150 15.36 10.31 5.11
C PHE A 150 14.40 9.17 4.78
N ILE A 151 13.10 9.46 4.66
CA ILE A 151 12.09 8.44 4.32
C ILE A 151 12.30 7.94 2.89
N PHE A 152 12.59 8.82 1.94
CA PHE A 152 12.83 8.44 0.54
C PHE A 152 14.00 7.46 0.41
N ILE A 153 15.14 7.77 1.04
CA ILE A 153 16.29 6.87 1.06
C ILE A 153 15.95 5.58 1.79
N GLY A 154 15.31 5.64 2.96
CA GLY A 154 14.94 4.47 3.75
C GLY A 154 14.01 3.50 3.01
N VAL A 155 12.99 4.03 2.31
CA VAL A 155 12.07 3.23 1.49
C VAL A 155 12.82 2.54 0.35
N ASN A 156 13.71 3.26 -0.36
CA ASN A 156 14.48 2.65 -1.44
C ASN A 156 15.46 1.60 -0.91
N LEU A 157 16.22 1.90 0.15
CA LEU A 157 17.17 0.95 0.74
C LEU A 157 16.49 -0.30 1.30
N THR A 158 15.25 -0.18 1.77
CA THR A 158 14.49 -1.31 2.32
C THR A 158 13.87 -2.13 1.20
N PHE A 159 13.04 -1.52 0.34
CA PHE A 159 12.20 -2.28 -0.56
C PHE A 159 12.85 -2.59 -1.91
N PHE A 160 13.87 -1.84 -2.34
CA PHE A 160 14.56 -2.15 -3.59
C PHE A 160 15.31 -3.50 -3.52
N PRO A 161 16.12 -3.80 -2.49
CA PRO A 161 16.73 -5.13 -2.34
C PRO A 161 15.70 -6.26 -2.22
N ILE A 162 14.56 -6.00 -1.56
CA ILE A 162 13.49 -7.00 -1.40
C ILE A 162 12.87 -7.39 -2.75
N HIS A 163 12.81 -6.50 -3.75
CA HIS A 163 12.41 -6.89 -5.11
C HIS A 163 13.35 -7.97 -5.68
N LEU A 164 14.66 -7.80 -5.49
CA LEU A 164 15.67 -8.76 -5.98
C LEU A 164 15.51 -10.11 -5.28
N SER A 165 15.30 -10.11 -3.96
CA SER A 165 14.95 -11.32 -3.19
C SER A 165 13.69 -12.00 -3.72
N GLY A 166 12.68 -11.21 -4.07
CA GLY A 166 11.45 -11.69 -4.68
C GLY A 166 11.65 -12.37 -6.04
N LEU A 167 12.56 -11.85 -6.87
CA LEU A 167 12.92 -12.44 -8.16
C LEU A 167 13.69 -13.75 -8.01
N LYS A 168 14.42 -13.93 -6.91
CA LYS A 168 15.04 -15.22 -6.51
C LYS A 168 14.01 -16.24 -6.00
N GLY A 169 12.73 -15.87 -5.92
CA GLY A 169 11.67 -16.76 -5.46
C GLY A 169 11.62 -16.92 -3.94
N ILE A 170 12.16 -15.98 -3.16
CA ILE A 170 12.00 -16.02 -1.69
C ILE A 170 10.51 -15.86 -1.37
N PRO A 171 9.87 -16.87 -0.72
CA PRO A 171 8.44 -16.85 -0.40
C PRO A 171 8.13 -15.87 0.73
N ARG A 172 6.93 -15.27 0.71
CA ARG A 172 6.45 -14.41 1.80
C ARG A 172 5.84 -15.21 2.95
N LYS A 173 5.75 -14.59 4.13
CA LYS A 173 5.11 -15.16 5.34
C LYS A 173 5.78 -16.43 5.88
N ILE A 174 7.10 -16.55 5.66
CA ILE A 174 7.93 -17.55 6.32
C ILE A 174 8.75 -16.84 7.40
N VAL A 175 8.81 -17.46 8.59
CA VAL A 175 9.53 -16.90 9.75
C VAL A 175 11.02 -17.14 9.62
N ASP A 176 11.43 -18.28 9.08
CA ASP A 176 12.82 -18.71 8.97
C ASP A 176 13.11 -19.23 7.56
N TYR A 177 14.22 -18.77 6.96
CA TYR A 177 14.59 -19.10 5.58
C TYR A 177 15.73 -20.11 5.58
N PRO A 178 15.66 -21.12 4.71
CA PRO A 178 16.81 -21.97 4.48
C PRO A 178 18.07 -21.18 4.10
N ASP A 179 19.23 -21.65 4.54
CA ASP A 179 20.51 -20.97 4.34
C ASP A 179 20.87 -20.74 2.86
N TYR A 180 20.28 -21.48 1.91
CA TYR A 180 20.51 -21.26 0.48
C TYR A 180 19.95 -19.92 -0.05
N TYR A 181 19.15 -19.21 0.75
CA TYR A 181 18.66 -17.86 0.44
C TYR A 181 19.56 -16.73 0.98
N LEU A 182 20.50 -17.04 1.87
CA LEU A 182 21.49 -16.11 2.44
C LEU A 182 22.65 -15.87 1.45
#